data_AF-A0A242Z0B3-F1
#
_entry.id   AF-A0A242Z0B3-F1
#
_cell.length_a   1.000
_cell.length_b   1.000
_cell.length_c   1.000
_cell.angle_alpha   90.00
_cell.angle_beta   90.00
_cell.angle_gamma   90.00
#
_symmetry.space_group_name_H-M   'P 1'
#
loop_
_entity.id
_entity.type
_entity.pdbx_description
1 polymer ?
#
loop_
_entity_poly.entity_id
_entity_poly.type
_entity_poly.pdbx_seq_one_letter_code
_entity_poly.pdbx_strand_id
1 'polypeptide(L)' 'MKREIKVEVINDFTICDNKGEMLQEFKAGEQFDVKFNKNTWKFICGEIVVAECNYFGNIKMHDGFKLI' A
#
# COMPACT_ATOMS: atom_id res chain seq x y z
N MET A 1 -2.32 -17.80 3.81
CA MET A 1 -2.18 -16.33 3.76
C MET A 1 -2.13 -15.87 2.31
N LYS A 2 -2.92 -14.87 1.92
CA LYS A 2 -2.92 -14.34 0.54
C LYS A 2 -1.52 -13.81 0.21
N ARG A 3 -0.98 -14.19 -0.95
CA ARG A 3 0.36 -13.78 -1.41
C ARG A 3 0.34 -12.45 -2.16
N GLU A 4 -0.83 -12.01 -2.57
CA GLU A 4 -1.09 -10.82 -3.35
C GLU A 4 -2.48 -10.31 -2.99
N ILE A 5 -2.64 -8.99 -3.03
CA ILE A 5 -3.92 -8.30 -2.86
C ILE A 5 -4.07 -7.26 -3.97
N LYS A 6 -5.31 -6.95 -4.33
CA LYS A 6 -5.61 -5.83 -5.20
C LYS A 6 -6.13 -4.69 -4.36
N VAL A 7 -5.59 -3.50 -4.57
CA VAL A 7 -5.96 -2.29 -3.82
C VAL A 7 -6.33 -1.18 -4.77
N GLU A 8 -7.20 -0.29 -4.30
CA GLU A 8 -7.57 0.95 -4.99
C GLU A 8 -7.23 2.14 -4.10
N VAL A 9 -6.66 3.19 -4.70
CA VAL A 9 -6.39 4.47 -4.04
C VAL A 9 -7.69 5.21 -3.77
N ILE A 10 -7.88 5.67 -2.52
CA ILE A 10 -9.12 6.33 -2.09
C ILE A 10 -9.13 7.83 -2.47
N ASN A 11 -8.01 8.52 -2.26
CA ASN A 11 -7.87 9.96 -2.51
C ASN A 11 -6.52 10.23 -3.19
N ASP A 12 -6.41 11.35 -3.89
CA ASP A 12 -5.13 11.80 -4.44
C ASP A 12 -4.15 12.12 -3.29
N PHE A 13 -2.92 11.62 -3.38
CA PHE A 13 -1.85 11.99 -2.47
C PHE A 13 -0.47 11.80 -3.09
N THR A 14 0.51 12.52 -2.55
CA THR A 14 1.91 12.45 -2.96
C THR A 14 2.79 12.03 -1.81
N ILE A 15 3.80 11.21 -2.11
CA ILE A 15 4.88 10.88 -1.20
C ILE A 15 6.07 11.75 -1.59
N CYS A 16 6.59 12.49 -0.63
CA CYS A 16 7.79 13.30 -0.79
C CYS A 16 8.93 12.74 0.06
N ASP A 17 10.17 13.00 -0.36
CA ASP A 17 11.35 12.72 0.43
C ASP A 17 11.51 13.73 1.58
N ASN A 18 12.59 13.60 2.35
CA ASN A 18 12.88 14.49 3.49
C ASN A 18 13.23 15.93 3.08
N LYS A 19 13.47 16.19 1.80
CA LYS A 19 13.70 17.54 1.24
C LYS A 19 12.41 18.15 0.68
N GLY A 20 11.32 17.38 0.66
CA GLY A 20 10.05 17.78 0.06
C GLY A 20 9.97 17.52 -1.45
N GLU A 21 10.96 16.84 -2.03
CA GLU A 21 10.93 16.44 -3.44
C GLU A 21 9.97 15.27 -3.62
N MET A 22 9.08 15.36 -4.62
CA MET A 22 8.08 14.33 -4.89
C MET A 22 8.76 13.04 -5.38
N LEU A 23 8.53 11.94 -4.67
CA LEU A 23 8.99 10.59 -5.02
C LEU A 23 7.93 9.84 -5.83
N GLN A 24 6.67 9.93 -5.42
CA GLN A 24 5.59 9.19 -6.03
C GLN A 24 4.25 9.91 -5.87
N GLU A 25 3.41 9.86 -6.88
CA GLU A 25 2.04 10.36 -6.87
C GLU A 25 1.08 9.15 -6.96
N PHE A 26 -0.04 9.24 -6.24
CA PHE A 26 -1.15 8.30 -6.31
C PHE A 26 -2.44 9.08 -6.59
N LYS A 27 -3.24 8.59 -7.53
CA LYS A 27 -4.52 9.21 -7.91
C LYS A 27 -5.69 8.31 -7.50
N ALA A 28 -6.76 8.94 -7.04
CA ALA A 28 -7.99 8.28 -6.66
C ALA A 28 -8.49 7.40 -7.81
N GLY A 29 -8.83 6.16 -7.49
CA GLY A 29 -9.28 5.15 -8.45
C GLY A 29 -8.16 4.36 -9.13
N GLU A 30 -6.87 4.71 -8.96
CA GLU A 30 -5.78 3.86 -9.42
C GLU A 30 -5.77 2.54 -8.66
N GLN A 31 -5.50 1.45 -9.39
CA GLN A 31 -5.52 0.10 -8.86
C GLN A 31 -4.17 -0.58 -9.02
N PHE A 32 -3.76 -1.31 -7.99
CA PHE A 32 -2.47 -1.99 -7.94
C PHE A 32 -2.62 -3.42 -7.42
N ASP A 33 -1.94 -4.35 -8.08
CA ASP A 33 -1.69 -5.69 -7.54
C ASP A 33 -0.42 -5.65 -6.69
N VAL A 34 -0.57 -5.90 -5.39
CA VAL A 34 0.48 -5.71 -4.40
C VAL A 34 0.84 -7.04 -3.75
N LYS A 35 2.11 -7.41 -3.85
CA LYS A 35 2.63 -8.67 -3.32
C LYS A 35 2.99 -8.57 -1.85
N PHE A 36 2.73 -9.65 -1.13
CA PHE A 36 3.09 -9.78 0.27
C PHE A 36 4.59 -10.00 0.44
N ASN A 37 5.26 -9.12 1.18
CA ASN A 37 6.63 -9.30 1.61
C ASN A 37 6.66 -10.13 2.90
N LYS A 38 7.12 -11.38 2.80
CA LYS A 38 7.18 -12.32 3.93
C LYS A 38 8.19 -11.95 5.02
N ASN A 39 9.20 -11.15 4.68
CA ASN A 39 10.23 -10.75 5.64
C ASN A 39 9.73 -9.64 6.56
N THR A 40 8.94 -8.71 6.02
CA THR A 40 8.41 -7.55 6.77
C THR A 40 6.96 -7.72 7.20
N TRP A 41 6.25 -8.70 6.63
CA TRP A 41 4.82 -8.93 6.80
C TRP A 41 3.94 -7.79 6.27
N LYS A 42 4.39 -7.15 5.19
CA LYS A 42 3.76 -5.96 4.61
C LYS A 42 3.44 -6.14 3.13
N PHE A 43 2.44 -5.42 2.67
CA PHE A 43 2.15 -5.18 1.27
C PHE A 43 2.70 -3.80 0.91
N ILE A 44 3.65 -3.72 -0.02
CA ILE A 44 4.37 -2.49 -0.37
C ILE A 44 4.14 -2.16 -1.84
N CYS A 45 3.67 -0.96 -2.13
CA CYS A 45 3.46 -0.44 -3.47
C CYS A 45 4.36 0.80 -3.64
N GLY A 46 5.44 0.67 -4.41
CA GLY A 46 6.46 1.71 -4.54
C GLY A 46 7.02 2.11 -3.17
N GLU A 47 6.88 3.38 -2.81
CA GLU A 47 7.44 3.96 -1.59
C GLU A 47 6.52 3.86 -0.35
N ILE A 48 5.33 3.24 -0.46
CA ILE A 48 4.37 3.14 0.66
C ILE A 48 3.94 1.71 1.00
N VAL A 49 3.75 1.48 2.29
CA VAL A 49 3.09 0.29 2.82
C VAL A 49 1.58 0.47 2.66
N VAL A 50 0.95 -0.31 1.79
CA VAL A 50 -0.50 -0.22 1.55
C VAL A 50 -1.30 -0.99 2.59
N ALA A 51 -0.71 -2.05 3.16
CA ALA A 51 -1.33 -2.86 4.20
C ALA A 51 -0.30 -3.67 4.97
N GLU A 52 -0.64 -4.04 6.20
CA GLU A 52 0.17 -4.91 7.05
C GLU A 52 -0.63 -6.15 7.43
N CYS A 53 0.06 -7.28 7.63
CA CYS A 53 -0.58 -8.50 8.08
C CYS A 53 -0.06 -8.89 9.46
N ASN A 54 -0.97 -9.21 10.39
CA ASN A 54 -0.60 -9.66 11.72
C ASN A 54 -0.36 -11.19 11.76
N TYR A 55 0.08 -11.69 12.93
CA TYR A 55 0.35 -13.12 13.17
C TYR A 55 -0.82 -14.04 12.81
N PHE A 56 -2.06 -13.57 12.95
CA PHE A 56 -3.28 -14.33 12.68
C PHE A 56 -3.70 -14.30 11.20
N GLY A 57 -2.98 -13.58 10.35
CA GLY A 57 -3.33 -13.43 8.94
C GLY A 57 -4.34 -12.32 8.67
N ASN A 58 -4.65 -11.47 9.66
CA ASN A 58 -5.55 -10.34 9.46
C ASN A 58 -4.81 -9.17 8.83
N ILE A 59 -5.41 -8.60 7.78
CA ILE A 59 -4.85 -7.48 7.02
C ILE A 59 -5.41 -6.18 7.61
N LYS A 60 -4.51 -5.25 7.96
CA LYS A 60 -4.83 -3.87 8.31
C LYS A 60 -4.42 -2.97 7.14
N MET A 61 -5.40 -2.32 6.51
CA MET A 61 -5.17 -1.41 5.39
C MET A 61 -4.62 -0.06 5.89
N HIS A 62 -3.81 0.58 5.06
CA HIS A 62 -3.44 1.98 5.23
C HIS A 62 -4.59 2.88 4.72
N ASP A 63 -4.82 4.01 5.38
CA ASP A 63 -6.01 4.86 5.16
C ASP A 63 -6.13 5.44 3.74
N GLY A 64 -5.03 5.46 2.97
CA GLY A 64 -5.00 5.89 1.57
C GLY A 64 -5.53 4.85 0.58
N PHE A 65 -5.79 3.62 1.01
CA PHE A 65 -6.13 2.49 0.15
C PHE A 65 -7.31 1.68 0.68
N LYS A 66 -8.11 1.12 -0.23
CA LYS A 66 -9.11 0.09 0.08
C LYS A 66 -8.76 -1.21 -0.65
N LEU A 67 -9.08 -2.33 -0.01
CA LEU A 67 -9.00 -3.65 -0.63
C LEU A 67 -10.17 -3.82 -1.62
N ILE A 68 -9.90 -4.34 -2.82
CA ILE A 68 -10.92 -4.65 -3.84
C ILE A 68 -10.81 -6.09 -4.34
#